data_AF-A0A356KUJ7-F1
#
_entry.id   AF-A0A356KUJ7-F1
#
_cell.length_a   1.000
_cell.length_b   1.000
_cell.length_c   1.000
_cell.angle_alpha   90.00
_cell.angle_beta   90.00
_cell.angle_gamma   90.00
#
_symmetry.space_group_name_H-M   'P 1'
#
loop_
_entity.id
_entity.type
_entity.pdbx_description
1 polymer ?
#
loop_
_entity_poly.entity_id
_entity_poly.type
_entity_poly.pdbx_seq_one_letter_code
_entity_poly.pdbx_strand_id
1 'polypeptide(L)'
;MPHGGLSARGLRRAARAARDPRPLRAARPRSRDRRPAPQAALSPRRALPERPRRGPRVSWLPAALLAFGAGACLALQAGLNAQLGLRAQSSLLAASVGALSAAFCVALAWLLARSARAAASERQPVRPRALWLVGGALGGVALALIYALVPRVGLDAVVVLALVGQLLTSLLAGHFGWLDLPRARLTPRKLLGALLLMGGATLVTHG
;
A
#
# COMPACT_ATOMS: atom_id res chain seq x y z
N MET A 1 45.58 -23.57 107.36
CA MET A 1 45.74 -22.10 107.38
C MET A 1 47.15 -21.82 106.87
N PRO A 2 47.37 -21.22 105.69
CA PRO A 2 46.89 -19.88 105.35
C PRO A 2 46.41 -19.69 103.89
N HIS A 3 45.89 -18.48 103.67
CA HIS A 3 45.23 -17.92 102.50
C HIS A 3 46.15 -17.68 101.30
N GLY A 4 45.65 -17.95 100.09
CA GLY A 4 46.26 -17.52 98.82
C GLY A 4 45.22 -16.86 97.94
N GLY A 5 45.00 -15.55 98.15
CA GLY A 5 44.07 -14.73 97.38
C GLY A 5 44.46 -14.64 95.90
N LEU A 6 43.48 -14.82 95.03
CA LEU A 6 43.62 -14.66 93.59
C LEU A 6 43.99 -13.21 93.24
N SER A 7 45.21 -13.05 92.73
CA SER A 7 45.79 -11.80 92.25
C SER A 7 44.88 -11.02 91.27
N ALA A 8 44.81 -9.70 91.47
CA ALA A 8 44.08 -8.71 90.65
C ALA A 8 44.47 -8.69 89.16
N ARG A 9 45.50 -9.44 88.73
CA ARG A 9 45.85 -9.65 87.32
C ARG A 9 44.97 -10.71 86.63
N GLY A 10 44.39 -11.66 87.37
CA GLY A 10 43.46 -12.67 86.82
C GLY A 10 42.11 -12.09 86.42
N LEU A 11 41.57 -11.20 87.26
CA LEU A 11 40.27 -10.54 87.03
C LEU A 11 40.27 -9.58 85.83
N ARG A 12 41.43 -8.99 85.47
CA ARG A 12 41.57 -8.14 84.28
C ARG A 12 41.69 -8.90 82.96
N ARG A 13 42.07 -10.18 82.99
CA ARG A 13 42.05 -11.06 81.80
C ARG A 13 40.65 -11.61 81.50
N ALA A 14 39.86 -11.90 82.55
CA ALA A 14 38.46 -12.30 82.39
C ALA A 14 37.57 -11.18 81.82
N ALA A 15 37.83 -9.92 82.16
CA ALA A 15 37.05 -8.77 81.67
C ALA A 15 37.36 -8.33 80.22
N ARG A 16 38.44 -8.82 79.58
CA ARG A 16 38.75 -8.53 78.17
C ARG A 16 38.24 -9.57 77.18
N ALA A 17 37.82 -10.75 77.63
CA ALA A 17 37.27 -11.80 76.78
C ALA A 17 35.77 -11.63 76.47
N ALA A 18 35.09 -10.69 77.13
CA ALA A 18 33.65 -10.45 76.97
C ALA A 18 33.28 -9.32 75.98
N ARG A 19 34.22 -8.88 75.13
CA ARG A 19 34.04 -7.75 74.19
C ARG A 19 34.40 -8.05 72.73
N ASP A 20 34.28 -9.31 72.31
CA ASP A 20 34.44 -9.66 70.89
C ASP A 20 33.18 -10.42 70.40
N PRO A 21 32.19 -9.72 69.81
CA PRO A 21 31.06 -10.37 69.16
C PRO A 21 31.54 -10.89 67.80
N ARG A 22 32.34 -11.96 67.78
CA ARG A 22 32.64 -12.66 66.54
C ARG A 22 31.39 -13.42 66.11
N PRO A 23 30.74 -13.06 64.99
CA PRO A 23 29.57 -13.78 64.55
C PRO A 23 29.98 -15.22 64.22
N LEU A 24 29.24 -16.16 64.83
CA LEU A 24 29.21 -17.57 64.50
C LEU A 24 29.26 -17.72 62.98
N ARG A 25 30.37 -18.27 62.49
CA ARG A 25 30.57 -18.57 61.07
C ARG A 25 29.57 -19.66 60.70
N ALA A 26 28.39 -19.23 60.28
CA ALA A 26 27.32 -20.08 59.81
C ALA A 26 27.92 -21.03 58.75
N ALA A 27 27.84 -22.33 59.05
CA ALA A 27 28.14 -23.37 58.08
C ALA A 27 27.31 -23.09 56.83
N ARG A 28 27.98 -22.69 55.74
CA ARG A 28 27.33 -22.52 54.44
C ARG A 28 26.64 -23.84 54.11
N PRO A 29 25.32 -23.88 53.87
CA PRO A 29 24.73 -25.07 53.30
C PRO A 29 25.41 -25.30 51.95
N ARG A 30 25.95 -26.51 51.78
CA ARG A 30 26.38 -27.07 50.48
C ARG A 30 25.37 -26.59 49.44
N SER A 31 25.87 -25.92 48.42
CA SER A 31 25.12 -25.53 47.23
C SER A 31 24.54 -26.81 46.62
N ARG A 32 23.35 -27.20 47.09
CA ARG A 32 22.43 -28.07 46.37
C ARG A 32 22.26 -27.41 45.03
N ASP A 33 22.93 -28.00 44.04
CA ASP A 33 22.49 -28.19 42.68
C ASP A 33 21.28 -27.31 42.34
N ARG A 34 21.52 -26.00 42.22
CA ARG A 34 20.58 -25.11 41.54
C ARG A 34 20.79 -25.43 40.08
N ARG A 35 20.23 -26.55 39.65
CA ARG A 35 19.84 -26.72 38.26
C ARG A 35 19.16 -25.41 37.90
N PRO A 36 19.63 -24.67 36.88
CA PRO A 36 18.89 -23.51 36.43
C PRO A 36 17.46 -24.02 36.21
N ALA A 37 16.48 -23.34 36.80
CA ALA A 37 15.08 -23.61 36.50
C ALA A 37 15.02 -23.72 34.97
N PRO A 38 14.43 -24.80 34.40
CA PRO A 38 14.32 -24.91 32.96
C PRO A 38 13.76 -23.57 32.53
N GLN A 39 14.50 -22.86 31.67
CA GLN A 39 14.01 -21.64 31.06
C GLN A 39 12.70 -22.06 30.44
N ALA A 40 11.60 -21.84 31.17
CA ALA A 40 10.26 -22.10 30.71
C ALA A 40 10.23 -21.26 29.47
N ALA A 41 10.33 -21.97 28.33
CA ALA A 41 10.62 -21.38 27.05
C ALA A 41 9.75 -20.15 27.00
N LEU A 42 10.38 -18.97 26.92
CA LEU A 42 9.69 -17.78 26.50
C LEU A 42 9.27 -18.12 25.09
N SER A 43 8.16 -18.86 24.99
CA SER A 43 7.51 -19.22 23.77
C SER A 43 7.41 -17.89 23.08
N PRO A 44 8.11 -17.68 21.94
CA PRO A 44 8.06 -16.41 21.26
C PRO A 44 6.58 -16.13 21.14
N ARG A 45 6.10 -15.06 21.80
CA ARG A 45 4.69 -14.65 21.72
C ARG A 45 4.40 -14.72 20.24
N ARG A 46 3.65 -15.74 19.79
CA ARG A 46 3.31 -15.90 18.37
C ARG A 46 2.68 -14.58 18.03
N ALA A 47 3.38 -13.73 17.29
CA ALA A 47 2.88 -12.44 16.88
C ALA A 47 1.58 -12.77 16.18
N LEU A 48 0.46 -12.45 16.83
CA LEU A 48 -0.85 -12.70 16.26
C LEU A 48 -0.81 -12.00 14.90
N PRO A 49 -1.14 -12.68 13.79
CA PRO A 49 -1.11 -12.05 12.48
C PRO A 49 -1.92 -10.76 12.58
N GLU A 50 -1.27 -9.62 12.36
CA GLU A 50 -1.95 -8.33 12.42
C GLU A 50 -3.16 -8.43 11.50
N ARG A 51 -4.36 -8.29 12.07
CA ARG A 51 -5.58 -8.29 11.26
C ARG A 51 -5.43 -7.16 10.25
N PRO A 52 -5.60 -7.41 8.94
CA PRO A 52 -5.44 -6.37 7.94
C PRO A 52 -6.33 -5.19 8.32
N ARG A 53 -5.70 -4.03 8.58
CA ARG A 53 -6.41 -2.79 8.92
C ARG A 53 -7.44 -2.54 7.83
N ARG A 54 -8.72 -2.66 8.16
CA ARG A 54 -9.81 -2.28 7.25
C ARG A 54 -9.66 -0.79 6.99
N GLY A 55 -9.25 -0.42 5.78
CA GLY A 55 -9.14 0.96 5.36
C GLY A 55 -10.47 1.73 5.54
N PRO A 56 -10.43 3.06 5.49
CA PRO A 56 -11.63 3.88 5.63
C PRO A 56 -12.72 3.41 4.66
N ARG A 57 -13.95 3.24 5.17
CA ARG A 57 -15.11 2.83 4.36
C ARG A 57 -15.50 3.98 3.44
N VAL A 58 -14.92 4.05 2.25
CA VAL A 58 -15.40 4.94 1.21
C VAL A 58 -16.80 4.49 0.83
N SER A 59 -17.78 5.39 0.90
CA SER A 59 -19.14 5.09 0.47
C SER A 59 -19.14 4.83 -1.03
N TRP A 60 -19.84 3.77 -1.45
CA TRP A 60 -19.83 3.31 -2.85
C TRP A 60 -20.45 4.33 -3.82
N LEU A 61 -21.45 5.09 -3.37
CA LEU A 61 -22.16 6.06 -4.19
C LEU A 61 -21.26 7.20 -4.71
N PRO A 62 -20.55 7.97 -3.87
CA PRO A 62 -19.66 9.01 -4.37
C PRO A 62 -18.50 8.45 -5.19
N ALA A 63 -17.97 7.27 -4.83
CA ALA A 63 -16.95 6.61 -5.63
C ALA A 63 -17.46 6.26 -7.05
N ALA A 64 -18.69 5.77 -7.15
CA ALA A 64 -19.33 5.46 -8.42
C ALA A 64 -19.58 6.73 -9.26
N LEU A 65 -20.05 7.82 -8.65
CA LEU A 65 -20.25 9.09 -9.34
C LEU A 65 -18.94 9.68 -9.87
N LEU A 66 -17.87 9.62 -9.08
CA LEU A 66 -16.54 10.07 -9.51
C LEU A 66 -15.99 9.19 -10.65
N ALA A 67 -16.16 7.88 -10.58
CA ALA A 67 -15.76 6.96 -11.64
C ALA A 67 -16.54 7.20 -12.94
N PHE A 68 -17.85 7.43 -12.83
CA PHE A 68 -18.69 7.82 -13.97
C PHE A 68 -18.22 9.14 -14.58
N GLY A 69 -17.98 10.16 -13.76
CA GLY A 69 -17.44 11.45 -14.21
C GLY A 69 -16.09 11.30 -14.91
N ALA A 70 -15.20 10.45 -14.40
CA ALA A 70 -13.93 10.15 -15.05
C ALA A 70 -14.12 9.52 -16.44
N GLY A 71 -15.06 8.58 -16.58
CA GLY A 71 -15.42 7.98 -17.87
C GLY A 71 -15.99 9.00 -18.85
N ALA A 72 -16.88 9.88 -18.40
CA ALA A 72 -17.44 10.95 -19.20
C ALA A 72 -16.35 11.93 -19.70
N CYS A 73 -15.42 12.32 -18.83
CA CYS A 73 -14.28 13.17 -19.21
C CYS A 73 -13.39 12.50 -20.26
N LEU A 74 -13.11 11.20 -20.14
CA LEU A 74 -12.32 10.46 -21.14
C LEU A 74 -13.03 10.40 -22.51
N ALA A 75 -14.34 10.18 -22.52
CA ALA A 75 -15.12 10.16 -23.76
C ALA A 75 -15.12 11.55 -24.43
N LEU A 76 -15.33 12.62 -23.66
CA LEU A 76 -15.26 14.00 -24.16
C LEU A 76 -13.86 14.34 -24.67
N GLN A 77 -12.81 13.94 -23.95
CA GLN A 77 -11.44 14.16 -24.36
C GLN A 77 -11.14 13.46 -25.70
N ALA A 78 -11.60 12.22 -25.89
CA ALA A 78 -11.45 11.51 -27.16
C ALA A 78 -12.16 12.23 -28.33
N GLY A 79 -13.38 12.73 -28.10
CA GLY A 79 -14.14 13.49 -29.11
C GLY A 79 -13.50 14.84 -29.46
N LEU A 80 -13.08 15.62 -28.45
CA LEU A 80 -12.37 16.89 -28.65
C LEU A 80 -11.06 16.66 -29.42
N ASN A 81 -10.31 15.65 -29.02
CA ASN A 81 -9.08 15.24 -29.70
C ASN A 81 -9.37 14.94 -31.16
N ALA A 82 -10.32 14.05 -31.46
CA ALA A 82 -10.70 13.69 -32.83
C ALA A 82 -11.04 14.92 -33.69
N GLN A 83 -11.86 15.84 -33.15
CA GLN A 83 -12.24 17.08 -33.85
C GLN A 83 -11.05 18.01 -34.11
N LEU A 84 -10.15 18.17 -33.14
CA LEU A 84 -8.90 18.90 -33.32
C LEU A 84 -8.04 18.29 -34.42
N GLY A 85 -7.97 16.96 -34.51
CA GLY A 85 -7.22 16.25 -35.56
C GLY A 85 -7.76 16.53 -36.95
N LEU A 86 -9.08 16.52 -37.10
CA LEU A 86 -9.76 16.85 -38.36
C LEU A 86 -9.51 18.32 -38.76
N ARG A 87 -9.61 19.26 -37.81
CA ARG A 87 -9.40 20.70 -38.10
C ARG A 87 -7.95 21.06 -38.37
N ALA A 88 -7.01 20.45 -37.67
CA ALA A 88 -5.59 20.69 -37.85
C ALA A 88 -5.00 19.96 -39.06
N GLN A 89 -5.78 19.10 -39.74
CA GLN A 89 -5.33 18.21 -40.82
C GLN A 89 -4.09 17.39 -40.43
N SER A 90 -3.89 17.17 -39.12
CA SER A 90 -2.71 16.53 -38.55
C SER A 90 -3.10 15.83 -37.25
N SER A 91 -3.21 14.50 -37.33
CA SER A 91 -3.57 13.65 -36.19
C SER A 91 -2.51 13.69 -35.10
N LEU A 92 -1.23 13.75 -35.49
CA LEU A 92 -0.11 13.78 -34.55
C LEU A 92 -0.08 15.10 -33.77
N LEU A 93 -0.36 16.23 -34.42
CA LEU A 93 -0.39 17.54 -33.77
C LEU A 93 -1.54 17.61 -32.77
N ALA A 94 -2.75 17.22 -33.15
CA ALA A 94 -3.90 17.21 -32.25
C ALA A 94 -3.72 16.28 -31.06
N ALA A 95 -3.20 15.06 -31.29
CA ALA A 95 -2.84 14.11 -30.24
C ALA A 95 -1.85 14.73 -29.24
N SER A 96 -0.82 15.39 -29.76
CA SER A 96 0.25 16.00 -28.95
C SER A 96 -0.29 17.16 -28.12
N VAL A 97 -1.07 18.07 -28.71
CA VAL A 97 -1.66 19.21 -28.01
C VAL A 97 -2.64 18.75 -26.92
N GLY A 98 -3.50 17.77 -27.22
CA GLY A 98 -4.44 17.21 -26.25
C GLY A 98 -3.73 16.51 -25.09
N ALA A 99 -2.67 15.73 -25.38
CA ALA A 99 -1.87 15.07 -24.36
C ALA A 99 -1.10 16.07 -23.48
N LEU A 100 -0.53 17.12 -24.06
CA LEU A 100 0.18 18.18 -23.33
C LEU A 100 -0.76 19.00 -22.44
N SER A 101 -1.96 19.32 -22.93
CA SER A 101 -2.99 20.01 -22.14
C SER A 101 -3.42 19.16 -20.93
N ALA A 102 -3.69 17.86 -21.14
CA ALA A 102 -4.02 16.95 -20.05
C ALA A 102 -2.87 16.83 -19.03
N ALA A 103 -1.62 16.69 -19.50
CA ALA A 103 -0.44 16.64 -18.65
C ALA A 103 -0.29 17.92 -17.82
N PHE A 104 -0.52 19.09 -18.42
CA PHE A 104 -0.50 20.38 -17.72
C PHE A 104 -1.54 20.45 -16.60
N CYS A 105 -2.80 20.10 -16.89
CA CYS A 105 -3.87 20.10 -15.89
C CYS A 105 -3.57 19.15 -14.73
N VAL A 106 -3.05 17.95 -15.01
CA VAL A 106 -2.66 16.98 -13.97
C VAL A 106 -1.47 17.49 -13.16
N ALA A 107 -0.46 18.09 -13.79
CA ALA A 107 0.69 18.66 -13.10
C ALA A 107 0.30 19.84 -12.19
N LEU A 108 -0.61 20.70 -12.66
CA LEU A 108 -1.15 21.80 -11.87
C LEU A 108 -1.94 21.27 -10.66
N ALA A 109 -2.84 20.31 -10.88
CA ALA A 109 -3.59 19.68 -9.79
C ALA A 109 -2.66 19.00 -8.77
N TRP A 110 -1.58 18.36 -9.23
CA TRP A 110 -0.57 17.78 -8.35
C TRP A 110 0.16 18.84 -7.54
N LEU A 111 0.55 19.97 -8.15
CA LEU A 111 1.23 21.08 -7.48
C LEU A 111 0.33 21.72 -6.40
N LEU A 112 -0.95 21.94 -6.74
CA LEU A 112 -1.97 22.46 -5.81
C LEU A 112 -2.29 21.47 -4.67
N ALA A 113 -2.29 20.17 -4.95
CA ALA A 113 -2.47 19.15 -3.91
C ALA A 113 -1.22 18.99 -3.02
N ARG A 114 -0.03 19.27 -3.56
CA ARG A 114 1.23 19.20 -2.82
C ARG A 114 1.37 20.33 -1.80
N SER A 115 0.91 21.54 -2.11
CA SER A 115 0.87 22.62 -1.11
C SER A 115 -0.01 22.26 0.09
N ALA A 116 -1.09 21.48 -0.13
CA ALA A 116 -1.94 20.95 0.94
C ALA A 116 -1.32 19.77 1.72
N ARG A 117 -0.43 18.97 1.11
CA ARG A 117 0.17 17.76 1.71
C ARG A 117 1.58 17.93 2.26
N ALA A 118 2.23 19.06 2.04
CA ALA A 118 3.59 19.33 2.55
C ALA A 118 3.73 19.25 4.08
N ALA A 119 2.63 19.18 4.83
CA ALA A 119 2.60 18.95 6.27
C ALA A 119 2.74 17.48 6.72
N ALA A 120 2.67 16.49 5.81
CA ALA A 120 2.78 15.07 6.16
C ALA A 120 3.98 14.41 5.46
N SER A 121 4.92 13.94 6.28
CA SER A 121 6.27 13.48 5.91
C SER A 121 6.34 12.19 5.06
N GLU A 122 7.57 12.00 4.57
CA GLU A 122 8.27 10.81 4.10
C GLU A 122 7.93 10.19 2.73
N ARG A 123 8.89 10.38 1.81
CA ARG A 123 8.90 9.87 0.44
C ARG A 123 9.65 8.54 0.40
N GLN A 124 8.99 7.49 -0.07
CA GLN A 124 9.69 6.36 -0.70
C GLN A 124 9.93 6.70 -2.19
N PRO A 125 11.18 6.62 -2.69
CA PRO A 125 11.44 6.76 -4.12
C PRO A 125 11.15 5.44 -4.82
N VAL A 126 9.88 5.13 -5.09
CA VAL A 126 9.57 4.10 -6.10
C VAL A 126 9.87 4.72 -7.46
N ARG A 127 10.88 4.21 -8.16
CA ARG A 127 11.22 4.60 -9.54
C ARG A 127 10.81 3.48 -10.51
N PRO A 128 9.54 3.33 -10.87
CA PRO A 128 9.14 2.33 -11.84
C PRO A 128 9.26 2.93 -13.25
N ARG A 129 10.48 3.34 -13.66
CA ARG A 129 10.71 4.06 -14.93
C ARG A 129 10.07 3.34 -16.14
N ALA A 130 10.07 2.01 -16.12
CA ALA A 130 9.41 1.19 -17.13
C ALA A 130 7.88 1.37 -17.16
N LEU A 131 7.19 1.45 -16.01
CA LEU A 131 5.74 1.67 -15.95
C LEU A 131 5.34 3.02 -16.55
N TRP A 132 6.14 4.07 -16.29
CA TRP A 132 5.91 5.40 -16.88
C TRP A 132 6.05 5.39 -18.39
N LEU A 133 7.12 4.78 -18.91
CA LEU A 133 7.38 4.71 -20.35
C LEU A 133 6.35 3.86 -21.08
N VAL A 134 6.04 2.67 -20.56
CA VAL A 134 5.05 1.76 -21.14
C VAL A 134 3.65 2.37 -21.08
N GLY A 135 3.26 2.97 -19.95
CA GLY A 135 1.97 3.65 -19.81
C GLY A 135 1.83 4.82 -20.79
N GLY A 136 2.86 5.65 -20.93
CA GLY A 136 2.89 6.75 -21.90
C GLY A 136 2.81 6.26 -23.35
N ALA A 137 3.57 5.21 -23.69
CA ALA A 137 3.55 4.62 -25.02
C ALA A 137 2.18 4.04 -25.38
N LEU A 138 1.56 3.27 -24.46
CA LEU A 138 0.22 2.73 -24.65
C LEU A 138 -0.83 3.83 -24.82
N GLY A 139 -0.72 4.92 -24.05
CA GLY A 139 -1.58 6.10 -24.21
C GLY A 139 -1.43 6.76 -25.58
N GLY A 140 -0.20 6.92 -26.06
CA GLY A 140 0.08 7.46 -27.40
C GLY A 140 -0.48 6.58 -28.53
N VAL A 141 -0.28 5.26 -28.44
CA VAL A 141 -0.85 4.30 -29.40
C VAL A 141 -2.37 4.33 -29.39
N ALA A 142 -3.00 4.34 -28.22
CA ALA A 142 -4.45 4.41 -28.10
C ALA A 142 -5.02 5.67 -28.78
N LEU A 143 -4.38 6.83 -28.57
CA LEU A 143 -4.79 8.08 -29.23
C LEU A 143 -4.64 7.98 -30.75
N ALA A 144 -3.50 7.48 -31.25
CA ALA A 144 -3.27 7.29 -32.67
C ALA A 144 -4.32 6.37 -33.32
N LEU A 145 -4.70 5.28 -32.64
CA LEU A 145 -5.75 4.37 -33.11
C LEU A 145 -7.12 5.05 -33.16
N ILE A 146 -7.49 5.81 -32.13
CA ILE A 146 -8.75 6.57 -32.10
C ILE A 146 -8.82 7.50 -33.32
N TYR A 147 -7.76 8.27 -33.57
CA TYR A 147 -7.70 9.16 -34.73
C TYR A 147 -7.79 8.46 -36.07
N ALA A 148 -7.14 7.31 -36.22
CA ALA A 148 -7.18 6.54 -37.46
C ALA A 148 -8.57 5.92 -37.71
N LEU A 149 -9.30 5.61 -36.65
CA LEU A 149 -10.59 4.90 -36.72
C LEU A 149 -11.79 5.85 -36.81
N VAL A 150 -11.78 7.01 -36.15
CA VAL A 150 -12.93 7.93 -36.14
C VAL A 150 -13.42 8.28 -37.55
N PRO A 151 -12.58 8.63 -38.54
CA PRO A 151 -13.05 8.93 -39.89
C PRO A 151 -13.62 7.73 -40.65
N ARG A 152 -13.33 6.50 -40.20
CA ARG A 152 -13.72 5.26 -40.90
C ARG A 152 -14.99 4.64 -40.35
N VAL A 153 -15.18 4.69 -39.03
CA VAL A 153 -16.29 3.99 -38.34
C VAL A 153 -17.12 4.89 -37.43
N GLY A 154 -16.79 6.19 -37.30
CA GLY A 154 -17.50 7.11 -36.42
C GLY A 154 -16.90 7.21 -35.01
N LEU A 155 -17.15 8.35 -34.34
CA LEU A 155 -16.63 8.63 -33.00
C LEU A 155 -17.33 7.80 -31.92
N ASP A 156 -18.66 7.70 -32.03
CA ASP A 156 -19.55 6.91 -31.20
C ASP A 156 -19.13 5.43 -31.16
N ALA A 157 -18.91 4.81 -32.32
CA ALA A 157 -18.44 3.44 -32.41
C ALA A 157 -17.08 3.27 -31.72
N VAL A 158 -16.11 4.17 -32.00
CA VAL A 158 -14.77 4.11 -31.41
C VAL A 158 -14.82 4.22 -29.89
N VAL A 159 -15.59 5.13 -29.33
CA VAL A 159 -15.70 5.32 -27.88
C VAL A 159 -16.29 4.08 -27.22
N VAL A 160 -17.38 3.52 -27.76
CA VAL A 160 -18.05 2.36 -27.19
C VAL A 160 -17.19 1.09 -27.29
N LEU A 161 -16.54 0.86 -28.43
CA LEU A 161 -15.59 -0.24 -28.61
C LEU A 161 -14.37 -0.10 -27.67
N ALA A 162 -13.87 1.13 -27.47
CA ALA A 162 -12.78 1.39 -26.53
C ALA A 162 -13.19 1.07 -25.08
N LEU A 163 -14.40 1.43 -24.66
CA LEU A 163 -14.93 1.10 -23.32
C LEU A 163 -15.03 -0.42 -23.11
N VAL A 164 -15.48 -1.17 -24.12
CA VAL A 164 -15.49 -2.63 -24.07
C VAL A 164 -14.07 -3.19 -23.95
N GLY A 165 -13.13 -2.69 -24.75
CA GLY A 165 -11.73 -3.09 -24.68
C GLY A 165 -11.10 -2.82 -23.30
N GLN A 166 -11.38 -1.66 -22.72
CA GLN A 166 -10.95 -1.28 -21.36
C GLN A 166 -11.52 -2.23 -20.31
N LEU A 167 -12.81 -2.57 -20.40
CA LEU A 167 -13.47 -3.51 -19.50
C LEU A 167 -12.83 -4.91 -19.56
N LEU A 168 -12.69 -5.47 -20.76
CA LEU A 168 -12.12 -6.80 -20.95
C LEU A 168 -10.67 -6.85 -20.46
N THR A 169 -9.88 -5.83 -20.81
CA THR A 169 -8.49 -5.71 -20.34
C THR A 169 -8.42 -5.60 -18.82
N SER A 170 -9.32 -4.84 -18.19
CA SER A 170 -9.40 -4.72 -16.73
C SER A 170 -9.73 -6.05 -16.05
N LEU A 171 -10.65 -6.82 -16.61
CA LEU A 171 -11.01 -8.15 -16.10
C LEU A 171 -9.85 -9.14 -16.21
N LEU A 172 -9.16 -9.16 -17.36
CA LEU A 172 -7.98 -10.01 -17.56
C LEU A 172 -6.81 -9.61 -16.65
N ALA A 173 -6.52 -8.30 -16.57
CA ALA A 173 -5.49 -7.75 -15.70
C ALA A 173 -5.73 -8.13 -14.24
N GLY A 174 -6.98 -7.98 -13.76
CA GLY A 174 -7.36 -8.38 -12.41
C GLY A 174 -7.30 -9.89 -12.21
N HIS A 175 -7.67 -10.70 -13.20
CA HIS A 175 -7.66 -12.15 -13.08
C HIS A 175 -6.24 -12.73 -12.99
N PHE A 176 -5.35 -12.31 -13.89
CA PHE A 176 -3.98 -12.78 -13.94
C PHE A 176 -3.05 -12.06 -12.94
N GLY A 177 -3.49 -10.92 -12.41
CA GLY A 177 -2.69 -10.09 -11.50
C GLY A 177 -1.60 -9.31 -12.25
N TRP A 178 -1.92 -8.76 -13.42
CA TRP A 178 -1.01 -7.86 -14.14
C TRP A 178 -0.70 -6.62 -13.29
N LEU A 179 0.49 -6.01 -13.47
CA LEU A 179 0.92 -4.78 -12.80
C LEU A 179 0.87 -4.86 -11.25
N ASP A 180 1.16 -6.04 -10.68
CA ASP A 180 1.06 -6.33 -9.24
C ASP A 180 -0.34 -6.09 -8.65
N LEU A 181 -1.39 -6.15 -9.47
CA LEU A 181 -2.76 -6.08 -8.98
C LEU A 181 -3.09 -7.32 -8.12
N PRO A 182 -3.83 -7.15 -7.00
CA PRO A 182 -4.38 -8.28 -6.26
C PRO A 182 -5.24 -9.16 -7.18
N ARG A 183 -4.88 -10.45 -7.28
CA ARG A 183 -5.61 -11.40 -8.14
C ARG A 183 -7.08 -11.46 -7.74
N ALA A 184 -7.94 -11.01 -8.65
CA ALA A 184 -9.38 -11.02 -8.50
C ALA A 184 -9.97 -12.29 -9.11
N ARG A 185 -10.94 -12.89 -8.41
CA ARG A 185 -11.73 -13.99 -8.99
C ARG A 185 -12.63 -13.44 -10.09
N LEU A 186 -12.61 -14.09 -11.25
CA LEU A 186 -13.64 -13.92 -12.27
C LEU A 186 -14.88 -14.67 -11.80
N THR A 187 -15.96 -13.94 -11.58
CA THR A 187 -17.24 -14.51 -11.15
C THR A 187 -18.20 -14.56 -12.34
N PRO A 188 -19.16 -15.50 -12.37
CA PRO A 188 -20.17 -15.56 -13.42
C PRO A 188 -20.94 -14.24 -13.58
N ARG A 189 -21.18 -13.52 -12.49
CA ARG A 189 -21.82 -12.19 -12.51
C ARG A 189 -21.00 -11.15 -13.27
N LYS A 190 -19.68 -11.12 -13.11
CA LYS A 190 -18.78 -10.22 -13.86
C LYS A 190 -18.78 -10.57 -15.34
N LEU A 191 -18.78 -11.85 -15.66
CA LEU A 191 -18.81 -12.32 -17.05
C LEU A 191 -20.14 -11.95 -17.72
N LEU A 192 -21.27 -12.17 -17.04
CA LEU A 192 -22.58 -11.75 -17.53
C LEU A 192 -22.65 -10.23 -17.75
N GLY A 193 -22.15 -9.43 -16.81
CA GLY A 193 -22.08 -7.98 -16.98
C GLY A 193 -21.24 -7.56 -18.18
N ALA A 194 -20.10 -8.22 -18.43
CA ALA A 194 -19.28 -7.99 -19.60
C ALA A 194 -19.99 -8.36 -20.90
N LEU A 195 -20.69 -9.50 -20.93
CA LEU A 195 -21.50 -9.92 -22.09
C LEU A 195 -22.61 -8.91 -22.41
N LEU A 196 -23.32 -8.42 -21.40
CA LEU A 196 -24.36 -7.40 -21.58
C LEU A 196 -23.80 -6.09 -22.13
N LEU A 197 -22.65 -5.63 -21.64
CA LEU A 197 -21.99 -4.43 -22.16
C LEU A 197 -21.51 -4.62 -23.61
N MET A 198 -21.01 -5.80 -23.96
CA MET A 198 -20.67 -6.13 -25.35
C MET A 198 -21.92 -6.15 -26.24
N GLY A 199 -23.04 -6.71 -25.79
CA GLY A 199 -24.31 -6.67 -26.52
C GLY A 199 -24.84 -5.24 -26.71
N GLY A 200 -24.74 -4.40 -25.68
CA GLY A 200 -25.04 -2.98 -25.80
C GLY A 200 -24.13 -2.28 -26.82
N ALA A 201 -22.84 -2.61 -26.82
CA ALA A 201 -21.88 -2.06 -27.77
C ALA A 201 -22.20 -2.45 -29.22
N THR A 202 -22.58 -3.70 -29.48
CA THR A 202 -22.98 -4.13 -30.83
C THR A 202 -24.24 -3.43 -31.31
N LEU A 203 -25.19 -3.17 -30.41
CA LEU A 203 -26.40 -2.42 -30.72
C LEU A 203 -26.08 -0.97 -31.11
N VAL A 204 -25.17 -0.31 -30.38
CA VAL A 204 -24.77 1.07 -30.71
C VAL A 204 -24.01 1.14 -32.03
N THR A 205 -23.16 0.14 -32.33
CA THR A 205 -22.32 0.18 -33.54
C THR A 205 -23.03 -0.22 -34.83
N HIS A 206 -24.16 -0.93 -34.74
CA HIS A 206 -24.95 -1.40 -35.91
C HIS A 206 -26.35 -0.76 -35.98
N GLY A 207 -26.65 0.19 -35.10
CA GLY A 207 -27.93 0.91 -35.02
C GLY A 207 -28.00 2.12 -35.94
#